data_AF-A0A3D8JZR6-F1
#
_entry.id   AF-A0A3D8JZR6-F1
#
_cell.length_a   1.000
_cell.length_b   1.000
_cell.length_c   1.000
_cell.angle_alpha   90.00
_cell.angle_beta   90.00
_cell.angle_gamma   90.00
#
_symmetry.space_group_name_H-M   'P 1'
#
loop_
_entity.id
_entity.type
_entity.pdbx_description
1 polymer ?
#
loop_
_entity_poly.entity_id
_entity_poly.type
_entity_poly.pdbx_seq_one_letter_code
_entity_poly.pdbx_strand_id
1 'polypeptide(L)'
;MSNKPKLHIPTPEEDAAIQRGIDADPDTFVPSDAQFAQMKRRGGRPKLEHPKIAMTVRYDADIIERFRTTGEGWQTRMNNALREWLDTHSPA
;
A
#
# COMPACT_ATOMS: atom_id res chain seq x y z
N MET A 1 12.46 9.70 -11.74
CA MET A 1 11.83 9.19 -12.98
C MET A 1 10.76 8.17 -12.58
N SER A 2 9.48 8.54 -12.66
CA SER A 2 8.38 7.64 -12.30
C SER A 2 8.20 6.63 -13.44
N ASN A 3 8.73 5.42 -13.28
CA ASN A 3 8.52 4.33 -14.23
C ASN A 3 7.10 3.78 -14.00
N LYS A 4 6.09 4.49 -14.52
CA LYS A 4 4.73 3.97 -14.53
C LYS A 4 4.70 2.82 -15.54
N PRO A 5 4.40 1.58 -15.13
CA PRO A 5 4.26 0.49 -16.09
C PRO A 5 3.21 0.88 -17.13
N LYS A 6 3.50 0.65 -18.41
CA LYS A 6 2.54 0.85 -19.50
C LYS A 6 1.38 -0.11 -19.27
N LEU A 7 0.20 0.43 -19.00
CA LEU A 7 -1.03 -0.35 -18.94
C LEU A 7 -1.37 -0.80 -20.37
N HIS A 8 -1.34 -2.11 -20.64
CA HIS A 8 -1.81 -2.68 -21.89
C HIS A 8 -3.32 -2.87 -21.81
N ILE A 9 -4.06 -2.13 -22.64
CA ILE A 9 -5.51 -2.28 -22.79
C ILE A 9 -5.72 -3.17 -24.01
N PRO A 10 -6.44 -4.29 -23.90
CA PRO A 10 -6.73 -5.14 -25.05
C PRO A 10 -7.43 -4.38 -26.18
N THR A 11 -7.11 -4.75 -27.41
CA THR A 11 -7.84 -4.34 -28.60
C THR A 11 -9.20 -5.05 -28.68
N PRO A 12 -10.16 -4.54 -29.46
CA PRO A 12 -11.45 -5.21 -29.64
C PRO A 12 -11.35 -6.65 -30.16
N GLU A 13 -10.34 -6.95 -30.99
CA GLU A 13 -10.10 -8.30 -31.50
C GLU A 13 -9.59 -9.24 -30.41
N GLU A 14 -8.71 -8.74 -29.54
CA GLU A 14 -8.22 -9.47 -28.37
C GLU A 14 -9.32 -9.69 -27.34
N ASP A 15 -10.16 -8.69 -27.07
CA ASP A 15 -11.34 -8.83 -26.19
C ASP A 15 -12.31 -9.90 -26.73
N ALA A 16 -12.56 -9.90 -28.05
CA ALA A 16 -13.39 -10.93 -28.67
C ALA A 16 -12.75 -12.33 -28.56
N ALA A 17 -11.43 -12.43 -28.61
CA ALA A 17 -10.72 -13.69 -28.40
C ALA A 17 -10.83 -14.19 -26.94
N ILE A 18 -10.72 -13.28 -25.97
CA ILE A 18 -10.94 -13.57 -24.55
C ILE A 18 -12.37 -14.06 -24.32
N GLN A 19 -13.37 -13.38 -24.89
CA GLN A 19 -14.77 -13.77 -24.75
C GLN A 19 -15.05 -15.17 -25.33
N ARG A 20 -14.48 -15.50 -26.50
CA ARG A 20 -14.61 -16.87 -27.05
C ARG A 20 -14.04 -17.94 -26.11
N GLY A 21 -12.95 -17.64 -25.42
CA GLY A 21 -12.36 -18.54 -24.43
C GLY A 21 -13.28 -18.74 -23.22
N ILE A 22 -13.86 -17.65 -22.72
CA ILE A 22 -14.86 -17.67 -21.64
C ILE A 22 -16.09 -18.50 -22.04
N ASP A 23 -16.62 -18.30 -23.24
CA ASP A 23 -17.83 -18.99 -23.72
C ASP A 23 -17.59 -20.49 -23.98
N ALA A 24 -16.36 -20.89 -24.34
CA ALA A 24 -16.00 -22.28 -24.60
C ALA A 24 -15.76 -23.10 -23.33
N ASP A 25 -15.54 -22.45 -22.19
CA ASP A 25 -15.28 -23.10 -20.90
C ASP A 25 -16.55 -23.16 -20.04
N PRO A 26 -17.20 -24.33 -19.90
CA PRO A 26 -18.42 -24.49 -19.11
C PRO A 26 -18.22 -24.26 -17.60
N ASP A 27 -16.97 -24.33 -17.11
CA ASP A 27 -16.65 -24.09 -15.70
C ASP A 27 -16.36 -22.60 -15.41
N THR A 28 -16.27 -21.76 -16.45
CA THR A 28 -16.05 -20.33 -16.26
C THR A 28 -17.29 -19.64 -15.69
N PHE A 29 -17.18 -19.18 -14.45
CA PHE A 29 -18.22 -18.39 -13.79
C PHE A 29 -18.13 -16.91 -14.21
N VAL A 30 -19.11 -16.45 -15.00
CA VAL A 30 -19.30 -15.03 -15.31
C VAL A 30 -20.50 -14.51 -14.49
N PRO A 31 -20.26 -13.66 -13.47
CA PRO A 31 -21.35 -13.11 -12.69
C PRO A 31 -22.18 -12.12 -13.54
N SER A 32 -23.50 -12.20 -13.40
CA SER A 32 -24.39 -11.13 -13.88
C SER A 32 -24.17 -9.83 -13.10
N ASP A 33 -24.61 -8.70 -13.64
CA ASP A 33 -24.52 -7.40 -12.96
C ASP A 33 -25.16 -7.43 -11.56
N ALA A 34 -26.30 -8.12 -11.42
CA ALA A 34 -26.99 -8.27 -10.15
C ALA A 34 -26.17 -9.12 -9.15
N GLN A 35 -25.53 -10.19 -9.60
CA GLN A 35 -24.64 -11.01 -8.77
C GLN A 35 -23.38 -10.24 -8.38
N PHE A 36 -22.78 -9.50 -9.33
CA PHE A 36 -21.60 -8.68 -9.10
C PHE A 36 -21.89 -7.57 -8.07
N ALA A 37 -23.04 -6.91 -8.15
CA ALA A 37 -23.46 -5.89 -7.19
C ALA A 37 -23.62 -6.42 -5.76
N GLN A 38 -23.96 -7.71 -5.61
CA GLN A 38 -24.10 -8.37 -4.30
C GLN A 38 -22.76 -8.87 -3.72
N MET A 39 -21.69 -8.88 -4.50
CA MET A 39 -20.38 -9.32 -4.01
C MET A 39 -19.85 -8.31 -3.00
N LYS A 40 -19.66 -8.75 -1.74
CA LYS A 40 -18.98 -7.96 -0.73
C LYS A 40 -17.55 -7.70 -1.18
N ARG A 41 -17.18 -6.42 -1.31
CA ARG A 41 -15.76 -6.05 -1.39
C ARG A 41 -15.10 -6.59 -0.13
N ARG A 42 -14.28 -7.64 -0.28
CA ARG A 42 -13.39 -8.11 0.79
C ARG A 42 -12.46 -6.94 1.04
N GLY A 43 -12.79 -6.13 2.04
CA GLY A 43 -12.06 -4.91 2.37
C GLY A 43 -10.59 -5.22 2.56
N GLY A 44 -9.74 -4.22 2.29
CA GLY A 44 -8.31 -4.33 2.57
C GLY A 44 -8.03 -4.51 4.07
N ARG A 45 -6.73 -4.44 4.43
CA ARG A 45 -6.31 -4.46 5.84
C ARG A 45 -7.18 -3.48 6.67
N PRO A 46 -7.69 -3.89 7.84
CA PRO A 46 -8.42 -3.01 8.74
C PRO A 46 -7.67 -1.68 8.93
N LYS A 47 -8.41 -0.59 8.91
CA LYS A 47 -7.83 0.74 9.13
C LYS A 47 -7.25 0.80 10.53
N LEU A 48 -6.02 1.30 10.68
CA LEU A 48 -5.46 1.57 12.00
C LEU A 48 -6.17 2.78 12.62
N GLU A 49 -6.53 2.70 13.90
CA GLU A 49 -7.12 3.81 14.67
C GLU A 49 -6.15 5.01 14.74
N HIS A 50 -4.86 4.74 14.94
CA HIS A 50 -3.80 5.75 15.03
C HIS A 50 -2.67 5.44 14.05
N PRO A 51 -2.81 5.77 12.76
CA PRO A 51 -1.75 5.60 11.79
C PRO A 51 -0.59 6.57 12.05
N LYS A 52 0.62 6.20 11.60
CA LYS A 52 1.76 7.12 11.60
C LYS A 52 1.43 8.33 10.72
N ILE A 53 1.71 9.53 11.22
CA ILE A 53 1.51 10.77 10.46
C ILE A 53 2.76 11.03 9.63
N ALA A 54 2.61 11.10 8.31
CA ALA A 54 3.69 11.52 7.42
C ALA A 54 3.79 13.05 7.44
N MET A 55 4.92 13.58 7.89
CA MET A 55 5.20 15.01 7.93
C MET A 55 6.64 15.29 7.52
N THR A 56 6.89 16.48 7.00
CA THR A 56 8.24 16.95 6.64
C THR A 56 8.84 17.68 7.84
N VAL A 57 9.86 17.10 8.45
CA VAL A 57 10.59 17.67 9.60
C VAL A 57 12.07 17.76 9.26
N ARG A 58 12.74 18.81 9.75
CA ARG A 58 14.20 18.95 9.66
C ARG A 58 14.81 18.48 10.97
N TYR A 59 15.82 17.62 10.87
CA TYR A 59 16.64 17.14 11.97
C TYR A 59 18.10 17.54 11.70
N ASP A 60 18.89 17.65 12.77
CA ASP A 60 20.33 17.85 12.63
C ASP A 60 20.96 16.64 11.91
N ALA A 61 21.96 16.93 11.07
CA ALA A 61 22.54 15.94 10.17
C ALA A 61 23.22 14.80 10.94
N ASP A 62 23.93 15.13 12.02
CA ASP A 62 24.64 14.19 12.87
C ASP A 62 23.69 13.19 13.56
N ILE A 63 22.50 13.63 13.98
CA ILE A 63 21.45 12.76 14.54
C ILE A 63 21.02 11.74 13.48
N ILE A 64 20.71 12.19 12.27
CA ILE A 64 20.27 11.32 11.17
C ILE A 64 21.38 10.33 10.78
N GLU A 65 22.62 10.78 10.71
CA GLU A 65 23.78 9.92 10.40
C GLU A 65 23.96 8.83 11.46
N ARG A 66 23.89 9.18 12.75
CA ARG A 66 23.98 8.21 13.85
C ARG A 66 22.90 7.15 13.80
N PHE A 67 21.66 7.50 13.47
CA PHE A 67 20.63 6.48 13.30
C PHE A 67 20.85 5.69 12.01
N ARG A 68 21.20 6.30 10.88
CA ARG A 68 21.41 5.57 9.62
C ARG A 68 22.50 4.50 9.72
N THR A 69 23.57 4.73 10.47
CA THR A 69 24.66 3.75 10.65
C THR A 69 24.19 2.47 11.35
N THR A 70 23.07 2.51 12.07
CA THR A 70 22.46 1.32 12.68
C THR A 70 21.80 0.37 11.67
N GLY A 71 21.74 0.75 10.39
CA GLY A 71 21.26 -0.11 9.30
C GLY A 71 19.74 -0.12 9.13
N GLU A 72 19.20 -1.22 8.61
CA GLU A 72 17.77 -1.37 8.34
C GLU A 72 16.92 -1.12 9.60
N GLY A 73 15.81 -0.42 9.44
CA GLY A 73 14.93 -0.05 10.55
C GLY A 73 15.38 1.15 11.39
N TRP A 74 16.36 1.93 10.95
CA TRP A 74 16.86 3.09 11.71
C TRP A 74 15.76 4.13 12.02
N GLN A 75 14.80 4.33 11.12
CA GLN A 75 13.66 5.21 11.35
C GLN A 75 12.76 4.70 12.47
N THR A 76 12.54 3.38 12.56
CA THR A 76 11.79 2.77 13.65
C THR A 76 12.52 2.96 14.98
N ARG A 77 13.86 2.77 15.01
CA ARG A 77 14.68 3.03 16.20
C ARG A 77 14.61 4.49 16.64
N MET A 78 14.71 5.43 15.70
CA MET A 78 14.57 6.86 15.98
C MET A 78 13.21 7.19 16.58
N ASN A 79 12.12 6.67 16.00
CA ASN A 79 10.77 6.84 16.55
C ASN A 79 10.63 6.24 17.97
N ASN A 80 11.25 5.09 18.25
CA ASN A 80 11.21 4.49 19.58
C ASN A 80 11.98 5.33 20.61
N ALA A 81 13.14 5.88 20.24
CA ALA A 81 13.89 6.80 21.09
C ALA A 81 13.07 8.05 21.44
N LEU A 82 12.32 8.61 20.49
CA LEU A 82 11.41 9.74 20.76
C LEU A 82 10.27 9.35 21.71
N ARG A 83 9.75 8.12 21.62
CA ARG A 83 8.73 7.62 22.56
C ARG A 83 9.29 7.47 23.97
N GLU A 84 10.44 6.83 24.10
CA GLU A 84 11.12 6.65 25.39
C GLU A 84 11.48 8.00 26.04
N TRP A 85 11.91 8.97 25.24
CA TRP A 85 12.14 10.33 25.73
C TRP A 85 10.87 10.95 26.33
N LEU A 86 9.71 10.78 25.67
CA LEU A 86 8.41 11.27 26.16
C LEU A 86 7.91 10.55 27.42
N ASP A 87 8.34 9.32 27.69
CA ASP A 87 8.00 8.61 28.93
C ASP A 87 8.70 9.21 30.15
N THR A 88 9.83 9.89 29.94
CA THR A 88 10.70 10.43 31.01
C THR A 88 10.77 11.96 31.02
N HIS A 89 10.31 12.63 29.97
CA HIS A 89 10.39 14.08 29.82
C HIS A 89 9.07 14.64 29.29
N SER A 90 8.73 15.87 29.71
CA SER A 90 7.66 16.64 29.09
C SER A 90 8.26 17.54 28.00
N PRO A 91 7.69 17.58 26.79
CA PRO A 91 7.94 18.69 25.89
C PRO A 91 7.48 19.99 26.56
N ALA A 92 8.24 21.07 26.36
CA ALA A 92 7.95 22.38 26.92
C ALA A 92 6.74 23.05 26.26
#